data_AF-A0A3M2EU20-F1
#
_entry.id   AF-A0A3M2EU20-F1
#
_cell.length_a   1.000
_cell.length_b   1.000
_cell.length_c   1.000
_cell.angle_alpha   90.00
_cell.angle_beta   90.00
_cell.angle_gamma   90.00
#
_symmetry.space_group_name_H-M   'P 1'
#
loop_
_entity.id
_entity.type
_entity.pdbx_description
1 polymer ?
#
loop_
_entity_poly.entity_id
_entity_poly.type
_entity_poly.pdbx_seq_one_letter_code
_entity_poly.pdbx_strand_id
1 'polypeptide(L)'
;MLRWFLAVFVLMGPAAGLAAGLAAGLAAGPATAQPGARVPTEGPFRALVVFVRFQDDTSAEGCAPAWQQWPDPDALPAVAPHLLAADPSPPFADSSLTAYFYRQSQGRFVLYGDVFPRVVVTRHPEATYGIRDARSAQALGRLSREVLDAIDPEVDFRRYDANRDGYVDHVFVILRRNRQPISWSGYSILGMTGTFDRTYDGLRVDPDLSGSYSRYGWSGNIFPQRNLVRLMAHEFGHDLWTPARLGGAHIQPIRGRFGVPEGHTDRIGYALMVGAGGGTDIRGDLTISAWERDLLGWIACPPLTADTTVVLHDLYTTGACRTVALPVPAGQPPRTLYLANRQRIGFFDRLRVNECTAPPNAHGLKTTGLLVTVVEHREGGRGRMAVLPADGTLALSLEAAAYDGDLFGPGSAVQLTPWTRPAIGGYAAYPPGFSLGPGPWPALVHIRPAGDRGLAIDYVADYRRRPIIREDAWIGSETAGQVIPGSVQVVNGRTLDVDLGAGRMLTLAAPLRVADGRAVVGGPGQTLVLERGAEVGGAGTLVVRAGTTLRLGAGQLLIARHGGHVQLEPGAVLVYEGVARVRAR
;
A
#
# COMPACT_ATOMS: atom_id res chain seq x y z
N MET A 1 -13.30 -29.34 41.45
CA MET A 1 -14.29 -29.37 42.55
C MET A 1 -14.11 -28.09 43.37
N LEU A 2 -15.22 -27.39 43.63
CA LEU A 2 -15.45 -26.25 44.54
C LEU A 2 -14.53 -25.00 44.40
N ARG A 3 -14.94 -23.91 43.74
CA ARG A 3 -15.91 -22.84 44.13
C ARG A 3 -15.66 -22.26 45.53
N TRP A 4 -15.43 -20.95 45.63
CA TRP A 4 -16.24 -20.02 46.44
C TRP A 4 -16.13 -18.56 45.92
N PHE A 5 -17.28 -17.89 45.99
CA PHE A 5 -17.62 -16.51 45.64
C PHE A 5 -17.29 -15.53 46.78
N LEU A 6 -17.08 -14.25 46.47
CA LEU A 6 -17.80 -13.16 47.16
C LEU A 6 -17.85 -11.88 46.32
N ALA A 7 -19.06 -11.36 46.15
CA ALA A 7 -19.35 -9.98 45.74
C ALA A 7 -19.78 -9.19 46.99
N VAL A 8 -19.72 -7.84 46.95
CA VAL A 8 -20.80 -6.91 47.39
C VAL A 8 -20.30 -5.45 47.54
N PHE A 9 -20.97 -4.59 46.75
CA PHE A 9 -21.51 -3.23 46.98
C PHE A 9 -20.70 -1.91 46.96
N VAL A 10 -21.45 -0.94 46.39
CA VAL A 10 -21.25 0.47 46.04
C VAL A 10 -21.51 1.40 47.23
N LEU A 11 -20.89 2.58 47.26
CA LEU A 11 -21.47 3.81 47.85
C LEU A 11 -20.95 5.08 47.16
N MET A 12 -21.88 6.04 46.99
CA MET A 12 -21.74 7.34 46.33
C MET A 12 -21.27 8.46 47.28
N GLY A 13 -20.65 9.52 46.72
CA GLY A 13 -20.93 10.92 47.10
C GLY A 13 -19.82 11.74 47.79
N PRO A 14 -19.81 13.09 47.63
CA PRO A 14 -18.60 13.90 47.45
C PRO A 14 -18.30 14.88 48.60
N ALA A 15 -17.07 15.44 48.66
CA ALA A 15 -16.81 16.70 49.37
C ALA A 15 -15.51 17.38 48.89
N ALA A 16 -15.64 18.67 48.54
CA ALA A 16 -14.55 19.60 48.30
C ALA A 16 -14.02 20.17 49.63
N GLY A 17 -12.73 20.54 49.67
CA GLY A 17 -12.13 21.26 50.79
C GLY A 17 -10.73 21.77 50.46
N LEU A 18 -10.61 23.08 50.26
CA LEU A 18 -9.37 23.84 50.16
C LEU A 18 -8.63 23.86 51.50
N ALA A 19 -7.33 23.62 51.50
CA ALA A 19 -6.40 24.17 52.50
C ALA A 19 -5.01 24.34 51.88
N ALA A 20 -4.60 25.59 51.70
CA ALA A 20 -3.23 25.97 51.40
C ALA A 20 -2.43 26.05 52.70
N GLY A 21 -1.22 25.46 52.71
CA GLY A 21 -0.26 25.57 53.79
C GLY A 21 1.13 25.18 53.30
N LEU A 22 2.00 26.17 53.11
CA LEU A 22 3.42 25.98 52.84
C LEU A 22 4.12 25.37 54.06
N ALA A 23 4.85 24.28 53.85
CA ALA A 23 6.02 23.93 54.65
C ALA A 23 7.01 23.17 53.76
N ALA A 24 8.16 23.78 53.52
CA ALA A 24 9.27 23.20 52.79
C ALA A 24 9.80 21.96 53.52
N GLY A 25 9.82 20.83 52.83
CA GLY A 25 10.43 19.59 53.29
C GLY A 25 10.88 18.81 52.06
N LEU A 26 12.15 18.41 52.05
CA LEU A 26 12.83 17.71 50.95
C LEU A 26 11.99 16.54 50.42
N ALA A 27 11.38 16.71 49.25
CA ALA A 27 10.82 15.63 48.47
C ALA A 27 11.78 15.34 47.31
N ALA A 28 12.46 14.20 47.38
CA ALA A 28 12.97 13.56 46.17
C ALA A 28 11.78 13.46 45.21
N GLY A 29 11.82 14.21 44.10
CA GLY A 29 10.78 14.17 43.10
C GLY A 29 10.56 12.73 42.64
N PRO A 30 9.34 12.34 42.26
CA PRO A 30 9.16 11.06 41.60
C PRO A 30 10.11 11.06 40.41
N ALA A 31 11.00 10.08 40.33
CA ALA A 31 11.78 9.82 39.13
C ALA A 31 10.75 9.60 38.01
N THR A 32 10.44 10.65 37.27
CA THR A 32 9.71 10.57 36.03
C THR A 32 10.53 9.63 35.18
N ALA A 33 10.02 8.42 34.95
CA ALA A 33 10.60 7.50 34.00
C ALA A 33 10.89 8.30 32.73
N GLN A 34 12.16 8.46 32.38
CA GLN A 34 12.51 9.14 31.14
C GLN A 34 11.79 8.39 30.02
N PRO A 35 11.03 9.08 29.15
CA PRO A 35 10.44 8.43 28.01
C PRO A 35 11.57 7.78 27.20
N GLY A 36 11.39 6.53 26.75
CA GLY A 36 12.33 5.89 25.83
C GLY A 36 12.42 6.65 24.50
N ALA A 37 13.41 6.29 23.67
CA ALA A 37 13.66 6.92 22.37
C ALA A 37 12.40 6.99 21.49
N ARG A 38 12.30 8.04 20.68
CA ARG A 38 11.13 8.31 19.83
C ARG A 38 11.55 8.85 18.48
N VAL A 39 10.92 8.35 17.42
CA VAL A 39 11.01 9.00 16.11
C VAL A 39 9.73 9.81 15.86
N PRO A 40 9.83 11.16 15.73
CA PRO A 40 8.67 11.99 15.43
C PRO A 40 8.25 11.80 13.97
N THR A 41 6.97 12.01 13.68
CA THR A 41 6.45 11.99 12.30
C THR A 41 6.42 13.38 11.67
N GLU A 42 6.83 14.42 12.39
CA GLU A 42 6.88 15.79 11.90
C GLU A 42 8.03 16.58 12.53
N GLY A 43 8.40 17.69 11.90
CA GLY A 43 9.54 18.51 12.28
C GLY A 43 10.89 17.99 11.78
N PRO A 44 11.98 18.65 12.20
CA PRO A 44 13.34 18.24 11.89
C PRO A 44 13.77 17.05 12.75
N PHE A 45 14.48 16.10 12.14
CA PHE A 45 15.10 14.96 12.81
C PHE A 45 16.49 14.75 12.24
N ARG A 46 17.52 14.68 13.09
CA ARG A 46 18.90 14.74 12.61
C ARG A 46 19.54 13.36 12.60
N ALA A 47 20.24 13.02 11.53
CA ALA A 47 20.95 11.75 11.40
C ALA A 47 22.42 11.95 11.00
N LEU A 48 23.24 10.96 11.34
CA LEU A 48 24.63 10.86 10.90
C LEU A 48 24.80 9.65 9.98
N VAL A 49 25.46 9.82 8.83
CA VAL A 49 25.87 8.70 7.98
C VAL A 49 27.34 8.39 8.22
N VAL A 50 27.65 7.13 8.50
CA VAL A 50 29.01 6.63 8.72
C VAL A 50 29.30 5.50 7.74
N PHE A 51 30.30 5.69 6.89
CA PHE A 51 30.79 4.66 6.00
C PHE A 51 31.83 3.82 6.72
N VAL A 52 31.68 2.49 6.68
CA VAL A 52 32.49 1.56 7.48
C VAL A 52 33.04 0.46 6.58
N ARG A 53 34.31 0.10 6.79
CA ARG A 53 34.91 -1.12 6.22
C ARG A 53 35.51 -1.98 7.32
N PHE A 54 35.54 -3.29 7.09
CA PHE A 54 36.26 -4.19 7.97
C PHE A 54 37.79 -4.03 7.79
N GLN A 55 38.55 -4.36 8.83
CA GLN A 55 40.02 -4.29 8.82
C GLN A 55 40.64 -5.03 7.62
N ASP A 56 40.07 -6.18 7.26
CA ASP A 56 40.51 -7.06 6.17
C ASP A 56 39.82 -6.78 4.83
N ASP A 57 38.98 -5.75 4.75
CA ASP A 57 38.44 -5.23 3.49
C ASP A 57 39.38 -4.16 2.89
N THR A 58 40.53 -4.60 2.40
CA THR A 58 41.57 -3.75 1.79
C THR A 58 41.61 -3.84 0.26
N SER A 59 40.79 -4.72 -0.34
CA SER A 59 40.79 -4.94 -1.79
C SER A 59 40.13 -3.77 -2.54
N ALA A 60 40.82 -3.25 -3.55
CA ALA A 60 40.24 -2.35 -4.54
C ALA A 60 39.31 -3.11 -5.50
N GLU A 61 38.27 -2.46 -6.00
CA GLU A 61 37.32 -3.07 -6.93
C GLU A 61 37.73 -2.82 -8.38
N GLY A 62 38.28 -3.84 -9.06
CA GLY A 62 38.85 -3.68 -10.41
C GLY A 62 37.86 -3.82 -11.59
N CYS A 63 36.75 -4.55 -11.43
CA CYS A 63 35.88 -4.94 -12.57
C CYS A 63 34.37 -4.92 -12.25
N ALA A 64 33.84 -3.85 -11.66
CA ALA A 64 32.40 -3.55 -11.74
C ALA A 64 32.15 -2.42 -12.77
N PRO A 65 30.96 -2.24 -13.36
CA PRO A 65 30.65 -1.02 -14.11
C PRO A 65 30.96 0.22 -13.26
N ALA A 66 31.50 1.30 -13.83
CA ALA A 66 31.97 2.47 -13.06
C ALA A 66 30.91 3.06 -12.09
N TRP A 67 29.63 2.94 -12.44
CA TRP A 67 28.50 3.36 -11.60
C TRP A 67 28.18 2.41 -10.45
N GLN A 68 28.86 1.28 -10.31
CA GLN A 68 28.70 0.29 -9.24
C GLN A 68 29.91 0.20 -8.33
N GLN A 69 30.95 1.03 -8.49
CA GLN A 69 32.22 0.84 -7.78
C GLN A 69 32.31 1.68 -6.50
N TRP A 70 32.79 1.05 -5.43
CA TRP A 70 33.47 1.73 -4.32
C TRP A 70 34.96 1.34 -4.38
N PRO A 71 35.72 1.89 -5.35
CA PRO A 71 36.98 1.31 -5.78
C PRO A 71 38.07 1.45 -4.72
N ASP A 72 38.15 2.61 -4.07
CA ASP A 72 39.09 2.87 -2.98
C ASP A 72 38.42 2.52 -1.64
N PRO A 73 38.94 1.53 -0.87
CA PRO A 73 38.44 1.20 0.48
C PRO A 73 38.46 2.37 1.46
N ASP A 74 39.44 3.27 1.35
CA ASP A 74 39.70 4.29 2.35
C ASP A 74 39.08 5.65 2.01
N ALA A 75 38.63 5.83 0.77
CA ALA A 75 37.91 7.02 0.35
C ALA A 75 36.39 6.86 0.52
N LEU A 76 35.71 7.95 0.87
CA LEU A 76 34.26 7.99 0.79
C LEU A 76 33.79 7.82 -0.67
N PRO A 77 32.69 7.08 -0.92
CA PRO A 77 32.16 6.96 -2.26
C PRO A 77 31.59 8.30 -2.75
N ALA A 78 31.59 8.54 -4.07
CA ALA A 78 31.15 9.81 -4.66
C ALA A 78 29.72 10.24 -4.28
N VAL A 79 28.87 9.30 -3.87
CA VAL A 79 27.49 9.58 -3.43
C VAL A 79 27.41 10.14 -2.01
N ALA A 80 28.44 9.95 -1.19
CA ALA A 80 28.47 10.29 0.23
C ALA A 80 28.03 11.73 0.50
N PRO A 81 28.63 12.79 -0.07
CA PRO A 81 28.26 14.19 0.23
C PRO A 81 26.85 14.58 -0.24
N HIS A 82 26.14 13.69 -0.93
CA HIS A 82 24.81 13.95 -1.50
C HIS A 82 23.68 13.19 -0.81
N LEU A 83 23.96 12.48 0.30
CA LEU A 83 22.94 11.67 0.99
C LEU A 83 22.02 12.47 1.90
N LEU A 84 22.57 13.41 2.68
CA LEU A 84 21.83 14.29 3.57
C LEU A 84 22.17 15.75 3.29
N ALA A 85 21.20 16.63 3.49
CA ALA A 85 21.48 18.06 3.61
C ALA A 85 21.89 18.38 5.05
N ALA A 86 22.91 19.21 5.23
CA ALA A 86 23.39 19.61 6.57
C ALA A 86 22.44 20.55 7.31
N ASP A 87 21.58 21.26 6.58
CA ASP A 87 20.56 22.17 7.10
C ASP A 87 19.15 21.60 6.84
N PRO A 88 18.19 21.78 7.77
CA PRO A 88 16.82 21.29 7.60
C PRO A 88 15.95 22.18 6.70
N SER A 89 16.52 23.21 6.05
CA SER A 89 15.78 24.14 5.18
C SER A 89 16.05 23.88 3.69
N PRO A 90 15.01 23.90 2.84
CA PRO A 90 15.18 23.76 1.39
C PRO A 90 15.94 24.96 0.78
N PRO A 91 16.52 24.83 -0.43
CA PRO A 91 16.37 23.70 -1.36
C PRO A 91 17.27 22.51 -1.03
N PHE A 92 16.73 21.30 -1.24
CA PHE A 92 17.48 20.04 -1.10
C PHE A 92 17.79 19.44 -2.47
N ALA A 93 18.94 18.78 -2.59
CA ALA A 93 19.27 18.01 -3.78
C ALA A 93 18.26 16.86 -3.98
N ASP A 94 17.61 16.81 -5.15
CA ASP A 94 16.55 15.86 -5.51
C ASP A 94 16.84 14.38 -5.20
N SER A 95 18.12 13.99 -5.29
CA SER A 95 18.58 12.62 -5.09
C SER A 95 18.90 12.26 -3.64
N SER A 96 18.83 13.21 -2.71
CA SER A 96 19.15 13.01 -1.28
C SER A 96 18.01 12.34 -0.51
N LEU A 97 18.35 11.69 0.60
CA LEU A 97 17.38 11.16 1.57
C LEU A 97 16.61 12.29 2.26
N THR A 98 17.21 13.47 2.43
CA THR A 98 16.52 14.66 2.92
C THR A 98 15.39 15.09 1.98
N ALA A 99 15.69 15.24 0.69
CA ALA A 99 14.68 15.57 -0.32
C ALA A 99 13.61 14.48 -0.42
N TYR A 100 13.99 13.21 -0.25
CA TYR A 100 13.06 12.09 -0.20
C TYR A 100 12.01 12.30 0.88
N PHE A 101 12.40 12.37 2.15
CA PHE A 101 11.45 12.49 3.26
C PHE A 101 10.69 13.80 3.26
N TYR A 102 11.34 14.92 2.89
CA TYR A 102 10.67 16.21 2.76
C TYR A 102 9.53 16.15 1.73
N ARG A 103 9.76 15.59 0.54
CA ARG A 103 8.72 15.46 -0.49
C ARG A 103 7.66 14.44 -0.10
N GLN A 104 8.09 13.32 0.47
CA GLN A 104 7.18 12.26 0.89
C GLN A 104 6.26 12.67 2.04
N SER A 105 6.66 13.65 2.85
CA SER A 105 5.84 14.19 3.95
C SER A 105 5.11 15.48 3.61
N GLN A 106 5.20 15.99 2.37
CA GLN A 106 4.76 17.35 2.00
C GLN A 106 5.32 18.45 2.89
N GLY A 107 6.60 18.30 3.28
CA GLY A 107 7.32 19.25 4.12
C GLY A 107 7.02 19.14 5.62
N ARG A 108 6.20 18.17 6.03
CA ARG A 108 5.90 17.96 7.46
C ARG A 108 7.06 17.37 8.24
N PHE A 109 7.89 16.57 7.60
CA PHE A 109 9.03 15.89 8.21
C PHE A 109 10.31 16.10 7.41
N VAL A 110 11.40 16.41 8.10
CA VAL A 110 12.72 16.66 7.49
C VAL A 110 13.78 15.82 8.18
N LEU A 111 14.25 14.76 7.50
CA LEU A 111 15.44 14.02 7.90
C LEU A 111 16.69 14.68 7.31
N TYR A 112 17.54 15.26 8.15
CA TYR A 112 18.72 16.02 7.73
C TYR A 112 19.95 15.61 8.54
N GLY A 113 21.12 16.15 8.22
CA GLY A 113 22.33 15.97 9.02
C GLY A 113 23.56 15.73 8.18
N ASP A 114 24.50 14.99 8.74
CA ASP A 114 25.88 15.01 8.28
C ASP A 114 26.35 13.63 7.81
N VAL A 115 27.46 13.64 7.07
CA VAL A 115 28.19 12.44 6.69
C VAL A 115 29.56 12.53 7.34
N PHE A 116 29.94 11.50 8.10
CA PHE A 116 31.26 11.45 8.73
C PHE A 116 32.35 11.51 7.64
N PRO A 117 33.38 12.37 7.77
CA PRO A 117 34.20 12.80 6.63
C PRO A 117 35.22 11.76 6.13
N ARG A 118 35.27 10.57 6.74
CA ARG A 118 36.18 9.48 6.36
C ARG A 118 35.55 8.11 6.56
N VAL A 119 36.08 7.10 5.88
CA VAL A 119 35.69 5.71 6.13
C VAL A 119 36.23 5.28 7.50
N VAL A 120 35.36 4.75 8.35
CA VAL A 120 35.75 4.14 9.63
C VAL A 120 36.22 2.72 9.36
N VAL A 121 37.42 2.39 9.82
CA VAL A 121 38.02 1.06 9.69
C VAL A 121 37.86 0.35 11.02
N THR A 122 37.28 -0.85 11.00
CA THR A 122 37.17 -1.65 12.22
C THR A 122 38.54 -2.12 12.71
N ARG A 123 38.67 -2.38 14.01
CA ARG A 123 39.89 -2.87 14.67
C ARG A 123 40.16 -4.33 14.36
N HIS A 124 39.12 -5.10 14.06
CA HIS A 124 39.20 -6.54 13.81
C HIS A 124 38.72 -6.92 12.40
N PRO A 125 39.15 -8.08 11.87
CA PRO A 125 38.60 -8.63 10.64
C PRO A 125 37.10 -8.90 10.72
N GLU A 126 36.42 -8.95 9.57
CA GLU A 126 34.98 -9.24 9.44
C GLU A 126 34.55 -10.48 10.26
N ALA A 127 35.34 -11.55 10.18
CA ALA A 127 35.05 -12.83 10.82
C ALA A 127 34.91 -12.73 12.36
N THR A 128 35.59 -11.77 13.00
CA THR A 128 35.54 -11.57 14.45
C THR A 128 34.18 -11.08 14.93
N TYR A 129 33.47 -10.30 14.12
CA TYR A 129 32.14 -9.82 14.50
C TYR A 129 31.11 -10.94 14.38
N GLY A 130 31.20 -11.77 13.34
CA GLY A 130 30.31 -12.92 13.14
C GLY A 130 28.90 -12.52 12.66
N ILE A 131 28.78 -11.42 11.92
CA ILE A 131 27.50 -10.92 11.38
C ILE A 131 27.05 -11.81 10.22
N ARG A 132 26.01 -12.62 10.42
CA ARG A 132 25.47 -13.56 9.41
C ARG A 132 24.02 -13.29 9.02
N ASP A 133 23.24 -12.65 9.88
CA ASP A 133 21.83 -12.30 9.67
C ASP A 133 21.30 -11.40 10.81
N ALA A 134 20.01 -11.09 10.81
CA ALA A 134 19.36 -10.31 11.87
C ALA A 134 19.41 -10.99 13.25
N ARG A 135 19.63 -12.32 13.33
CA ARG A 135 19.84 -13.03 14.61
C ARG A 135 21.24 -12.75 15.18
N SER A 136 22.09 -12.08 14.39
CA SER A 136 23.41 -11.60 14.80
C SER A 136 23.34 -10.22 15.50
N ALA A 137 22.22 -9.85 16.13
CA ALA A 137 22.03 -8.56 16.78
C ALA A 137 23.13 -8.21 17.82
N GLN A 138 23.66 -9.21 18.53
CA GLN A 138 24.82 -9.01 19.41
C GLN A 138 26.11 -8.64 18.64
N ALA A 139 26.30 -9.23 17.46
CA ALA A 139 27.44 -8.93 16.59
C ALA A 139 27.34 -7.53 15.98
N LEU A 140 26.14 -7.14 15.52
CA LEU A 140 25.83 -5.78 15.09
C LEU A 140 26.10 -4.80 16.23
N GLY A 141 25.67 -5.15 17.45
CA GLY A 141 25.89 -4.31 18.61
C GLY A 141 27.37 -4.03 18.94
N ARG A 142 28.22 -5.06 18.86
CA ARG A 142 29.68 -4.88 19.03
C ARG A 142 30.27 -3.95 17.96
N LEU A 143 29.86 -4.13 16.70
CA LEU A 143 30.30 -3.29 15.59
C LEU A 143 29.82 -1.85 15.76
N SER A 144 28.55 -1.63 16.07
CA SER A 144 27.98 -0.30 16.32
C SER A 144 28.72 0.43 17.41
N ARG A 145 28.95 -0.23 18.55
CA ARG A 145 29.69 0.37 19.67
C ARG A 145 31.09 0.80 19.23
N GLU A 146 31.80 -0.05 18.51
CA GLU A 146 33.14 0.27 18.02
C GLU A 146 33.15 1.45 17.04
N VAL A 147 32.16 1.52 16.14
CA VAL A 147 32.00 2.63 15.19
C VAL A 147 31.71 3.93 15.94
N LEU A 148 30.76 3.92 16.88
CA LEU A 148 30.41 5.10 17.66
C LEU A 148 31.61 5.55 18.52
N ASP A 149 32.31 4.62 19.17
CA ASP A 149 33.52 4.91 19.96
C ASP A 149 34.64 5.54 19.12
N ALA A 150 34.75 5.15 17.85
CA ALA A 150 35.77 5.65 16.95
C ALA A 150 35.50 7.09 16.47
N ILE A 151 34.23 7.50 16.40
CA ILE A 151 33.83 8.83 15.90
C ILE A 151 33.51 9.82 17.02
N ASP A 152 33.19 9.35 18.24
CA ASP A 152 32.88 10.15 19.43
C ASP A 152 33.89 11.28 19.72
N PRO A 153 35.22 11.11 19.56
CA PRO A 153 36.15 12.23 19.75
C PRO A 153 36.01 13.37 18.73
N GLU A 154 35.39 13.11 17.58
CA GLU A 154 35.25 14.03 16.44
C GLU A 154 33.80 14.49 16.20
N VAL A 155 32.82 13.85 16.85
CA VAL A 155 31.39 14.06 16.65
C VAL A 155 30.75 14.51 17.95
N ASP A 156 30.21 15.73 17.96
CA ASP A 156 29.36 16.20 19.05
C ASP A 156 27.95 15.59 18.93
N PHE A 157 27.70 14.53 19.69
CA PHE A 157 26.44 13.78 19.64
C PHE A 157 25.25 14.58 20.17
N ARG A 158 25.45 15.62 20.99
CA ARG A 158 24.35 16.51 21.47
C ARG A 158 23.57 17.16 20.33
N ARG A 159 24.18 17.23 19.14
CA ARG A 159 23.56 17.76 17.93
C ARG A 159 22.53 16.81 17.32
N TYR A 160 22.57 15.53 17.67
CA TYR A 160 21.72 14.44 17.17
C TYR A 160 20.72 14.00 18.24
N ASP A 161 20.10 14.96 18.92
CA ASP A 161 18.93 14.78 19.80
C ASP A 161 17.97 15.94 19.46
N ALA A 162 17.53 15.99 18.20
CA ALA A 162 16.73 17.09 17.67
C ALA A 162 15.35 17.14 18.32
N ASN A 163 14.84 15.99 18.75
CA ASN A 163 13.55 15.85 19.42
C ASN A 163 13.65 16.03 20.96
N ARG A 164 14.86 16.10 21.53
CA ARG A 164 15.17 16.30 22.96
C ARG A 164 14.63 15.18 23.86
N ASP A 165 14.69 13.95 23.40
CA ASP A 165 14.31 12.78 24.19
C ASP A 165 15.47 12.18 25.00
N GLY A 166 16.70 12.69 24.81
CA GLY A 166 17.90 12.25 25.52
C GLY A 166 18.58 11.03 24.89
N TYR A 167 18.17 10.67 23.67
CA TYR A 167 18.78 9.62 22.88
C TYR A 167 19.41 10.20 21.61
N VAL A 168 20.38 9.48 21.06
CA VAL A 168 20.87 9.75 19.70
C VAL A 168 19.75 9.45 18.71
N ASP A 169 19.34 10.44 17.93
CA ASP A 169 18.26 10.39 16.94
C ASP A 169 18.45 9.23 15.95
N HIS A 170 19.48 9.27 15.10
CA HIS A 170 19.77 8.16 14.17
C HIS A 170 21.19 8.15 13.60
N VAL A 171 21.79 6.97 13.54
CA VAL A 171 23.07 6.72 12.84
C VAL A 171 22.88 5.68 11.74
N PHE A 172 23.10 6.09 10.49
CA PHE A 172 23.15 5.19 9.34
C PHE A 172 24.56 4.64 9.18
N VAL A 173 24.75 3.34 9.40
CA VAL A 173 26.01 2.64 9.19
C VAL A 173 26.02 1.97 7.83
N ILE A 174 26.88 2.45 6.93
CA ILE A 174 26.98 1.96 5.56
C ILE A 174 28.21 1.06 5.44
N LEU A 175 28.00 -0.26 5.41
CA LEU A 175 29.08 -1.25 5.34
C LEU A 175 29.54 -1.49 3.91
N ARG A 176 30.84 -1.27 3.66
CA ARG A 176 31.49 -1.42 2.34
C ARG A 176 31.50 -2.83 1.81
N ARG A 177 31.67 -3.85 2.65
CA ARG A 177 31.54 -5.27 2.27
C ARG A 177 31.20 -6.09 3.50
N ASN A 178 30.47 -7.18 3.29
CA ASN A 178 30.33 -8.27 4.25
C ASN A 178 30.29 -9.57 3.43
N ARG A 179 31.38 -10.35 3.49
CA ARG A 179 31.62 -11.57 2.73
C ARG A 179 30.80 -12.76 3.24
N GLN A 180 30.24 -12.70 4.45
CA GLN A 180 29.32 -13.74 4.92
C GLN A 180 28.06 -13.83 4.02
N PRO A 181 27.55 -15.05 3.74
CA PRO A 181 26.30 -15.22 3.02
C PRO A 181 25.14 -14.79 3.92
N ILE A 182 24.58 -13.61 3.63
CA ILE A 182 23.41 -13.05 4.32
C ILE A 182 22.31 -12.84 3.29
N SER A 183 21.06 -13.12 3.66
CA SER A 183 19.87 -12.96 2.82
C SER A 183 19.31 -11.52 2.76
N TRP A 184 19.84 -10.58 3.55
CA TRP A 184 19.27 -9.22 3.74
C TRP A 184 20.20 -8.13 3.25
N SER A 185 19.66 -7.00 2.80
CA SER A 185 20.41 -5.83 2.31
C SER A 185 20.66 -4.77 3.37
N GLY A 186 19.84 -4.73 4.42
CA GLY A 186 19.96 -3.79 5.53
C GLY A 186 19.35 -4.36 6.82
N TYR A 187 19.52 -3.60 7.91
CA TYR A 187 18.95 -3.86 9.23
C TYR A 187 18.53 -2.53 9.86
N SER A 188 17.36 -2.48 10.48
CA SER A 188 16.85 -1.27 11.16
C SER A 188 17.23 -1.17 12.63
N ILE A 189 18.33 -1.82 13.04
CA ILE A 189 18.77 -1.85 14.44
C ILE A 189 20.29 -1.68 14.48
N LEU A 190 20.79 -1.06 15.55
CA LEU A 190 22.22 -1.00 15.85
C LEU A 190 22.71 -2.22 16.65
N GLY A 191 21.81 -2.94 17.32
CA GLY A 191 22.16 -4.10 18.13
C GLY A 191 20.95 -4.67 18.85
N MET A 192 21.16 -5.25 20.04
CA MET A 192 20.06 -5.65 20.94
C MET A 192 20.05 -4.85 22.24
N THR A 193 18.98 -4.94 23.02
CA THR A 193 18.91 -4.37 24.37
C THR A 193 20.14 -4.78 25.21
N GLY A 194 20.73 -3.81 25.91
CA GLY A 194 21.97 -4.01 26.69
C GLY A 194 23.26 -3.93 25.88
N THR A 195 23.19 -3.68 24.57
CA THR A 195 24.37 -3.44 23.71
C THR A 195 25.11 -2.16 24.07
N PHE A 196 24.42 -1.14 24.58
CA PHE A 196 25.01 0.16 24.88
C PHE A 196 24.86 0.44 26.37
N ASP A 197 26.00 0.48 27.05
CA ASP A 197 26.16 0.77 28.49
C ASP A 197 26.81 2.13 28.74
N ARG A 198 27.25 2.82 27.69
CA ARG A 198 27.83 4.16 27.72
C ARG A 198 26.91 5.19 27.07
N THR A 199 27.15 6.45 27.42
CA THR A 199 26.58 7.62 26.74
C THR A 199 27.58 8.24 25.78
N TYR A 200 27.08 8.98 24.80
CA TYR A 200 27.87 9.78 23.84
C TYR A 200 27.45 11.24 24.02
N ASP A 201 28.36 12.07 24.55
CA ASP A 201 28.08 13.45 24.99
C ASP A 201 26.83 13.63 25.88
N GLY A 202 26.58 12.64 26.74
CA GLY A 202 25.43 12.62 27.66
C GLY A 202 24.14 12.03 27.07
N LEU A 203 24.12 11.66 25.79
CA LEU A 203 23.00 10.97 25.16
C LEU A 203 23.12 9.46 25.23
N ARG A 204 21.97 8.79 25.32
CA ARG A 204 21.86 7.32 25.28
C ARG A 204 21.70 6.84 23.84
N VAL A 205 22.02 5.58 23.59
CA VAL A 205 21.76 4.93 22.30
C VAL A 205 20.69 3.87 22.50
N ASP A 206 19.59 4.00 21.77
CA ASP A 206 18.58 2.97 21.70
C ASP A 206 18.94 2.00 20.56
N PRO A 207 19.14 0.70 20.86
CA PRO A 207 19.55 -0.25 19.83
C PRO A 207 18.51 -0.47 18.74
N ASP A 208 17.24 -0.16 19.00
CA ASP A 208 16.12 -0.37 18.07
C ASP A 208 15.72 0.89 17.30
N LEU A 209 16.07 2.09 17.79
CA LEU A 209 15.62 3.37 17.18
C LEU A 209 16.73 4.38 16.88
N SER A 210 17.95 4.20 17.40
CA SER A 210 19.06 5.17 17.20
C SER A 210 19.92 4.88 15.97
N GLY A 211 19.55 3.93 15.11
CA GLY A 211 20.32 3.69 13.89
C GLY A 211 19.99 2.42 13.12
N SER A 212 20.65 2.31 11.97
CA SER A 212 20.40 1.24 10.99
C SER A 212 21.65 0.94 10.19
N TYR A 213 21.66 -0.20 9.52
CA TYR A 213 22.71 -0.67 8.64
C TYR A 213 22.23 -0.80 7.20
N SER A 214 23.07 -0.38 6.24
CA SER A 214 22.94 -0.73 4.83
C SER A 214 24.24 -1.36 4.36
N ARG A 215 24.17 -2.45 3.60
CA ARG A 215 25.38 -3.13 3.11
C ARG A 215 25.53 -3.05 1.60
N TYR A 216 26.78 -2.90 1.23
CA TYR A 216 27.29 -3.14 -0.10
C TYR A 216 27.55 -4.65 -0.27
N GLY A 217 26.61 -5.33 -0.90
CA GLY A 217 26.72 -6.75 -1.24
C GLY A 217 26.40 -6.99 -2.71
N TRP A 218 26.15 -8.25 -3.06
CA TRP A 218 25.94 -8.80 -4.41
C TRP A 218 24.86 -8.12 -5.29
N SER A 219 24.18 -7.07 -4.83
CA SER A 219 22.92 -6.54 -5.41
C SER A 219 22.93 -5.07 -5.84
N GLY A 220 24.03 -4.33 -5.75
CA GLY A 220 24.03 -2.91 -6.17
C GLY A 220 23.10 -2.05 -5.29
N ASN A 221 23.07 -2.29 -3.97
CA ASN A 221 22.23 -1.53 -3.04
C ASN A 221 22.76 -0.14 -2.72
N ILE A 222 24.07 0.08 -2.82
CA ILE A 222 24.67 1.41 -2.60
C ILE A 222 24.61 2.23 -3.88
N PHE A 223 24.83 1.59 -5.03
CA PHE A 223 24.84 2.28 -6.29
C PHE A 223 23.87 1.72 -7.31
N PRO A 224 23.22 2.59 -8.10
CA PRO A 224 23.31 4.06 -8.05
C PRO A 224 22.69 4.66 -6.79
N GLN A 225 23.06 5.91 -6.42
CA GLN A 225 22.66 6.60 -5.16
C GLN A 225 21.19 6.38 -4.74
N ARG A 226 20.27 6.35 -5.71
CA ARG A 226 18.84 6.10 -5.48
C ARG A 226 18.56 4.79 -4.73
N ASN A 227 19.34 3.74 -4.98
CA ASN A 227 19.19 2.45 -4.31
C ASN A 227 19.60 2.56 -2.85
N LEU A 228 20.64 3.34 -2.56
CA LEU A 228 21.08 3.57 -1.19
C LEU A 228 20.05 4.39 -0.44
N VAL A 229 19.59 5.49 -1.02
CA VAL A 229 18.55 6.34 -0.42
C VAL A 229 17.27 5.54 -0.16
N ARG A 230 16.88 4.68 -1.10
CA ARG A 230 15.75 3.77 -0.90
C ARG A 230 15.94 2.85 0.29
N LEU A 231 17.08 2.17 0.35
CA LEU A 231 17.36 1.22 1.42
C LEU A 231 17.42 1.93 2.76
N MET A 232 18.13 3.06 2.85
CA MET A 232 18.14 3.91 4.05
C MET A 232 16.73 4.34 4.45
N ALA A 233 15.88 4.75 3.49
CA ALA A 233 14.50 5.12 3.76
C ALA A 233 13.67 3.93 4.28
N HIS A 234 13.87 2.72 3.74
CA HIS A 234 13.22 1.50 4.21
C HIS A 234 13.65 1.14 5.63
N GLU A 235 14.96 1.15 5.90
CA GLU A 235 15.48 0.82 7.23
C GLU A 235 15.03 1.84 8.28
N PHE A 236 15.12 3.14 7.99
CA PHE A 236 14.56 4.20 8.85
C PHE A 236 13.02 4.12 8.94
N GLY A 237 12.39 3.55 7.91
CA GLY A 237 10.96 3.32 7.90
C GLY A 237 10.50 2.40 9.03
N HIS A 238 11.33 1.47 9.50
CA HIS A 238 10.99 0.66 10.67
C HIS A 238 10.83 1.49 11.95
N ASP A 239 11.48 2.66 12.04
CA ASP A 239 11.40 3.57 13.18
C ASP A 239 10.18 4.49 13.07
N LEU A 240 9.88 4.98 11.86
CA LEU A 240 8.69 5.78 11.57
C LEU A 240 7.41 4.95 11.70
N TRP A 241 7.40 3.76 11.11
CA TRP A 241 6.26 2.86 11.03
C TRP A 241 6.41 1.69 12.01
N THR A 242 6.68 2.02 13.28
CA THR A 242 6.84 1.03 14.37
C THR A 242 5.79 -0.09 14.35
N PRO A 243 6.07 -1.25 14.95
CA PRO A 243 5.09 -2.33 15.07
C PRO A 243 3.77 -1.90 15.71
N ALA A 244 3.73 -0.84 16.52
CA ALA A 244 2.48 -0.31 17.04
C ALA A 244 1.60 0.35 15.95
N ARG A 245 2.23 0.95 14.92
CA ARG A 245 1.54 1.61 13.79
C ARG A 245 1.22 0.63 12.66
N LEU A 246 2.16 -0.24 12.27
CA LEU A 246 1.98 -1.24 11.20
C LEU A 246 1.53 -2.63 11.66
N GLY A 247 1.51 -2.88 12.98
CA GLY A 247 1.24 -4.19 13.57
C GLY A 247 2.27 -5.27 13.28
N GLY A 248 3.41 -4.92 12.70
CA GLY A 248 4.51 -5.83 12.39
C GLY A 248 5.73 -5.09 11.88
N ALA A 249 6.80 -5.84 11.58
CA ALA A 249 8.03 -5.25 11.04
C ALA A 249 7.83 -4.73 9.61
N HIS A 250 7.10 -5.47 8.78
CA HIS A 250 6.79 -5.09 7.40
C HIS A 250 5.29 -5.17 7.15
N ILE A 251 4.79 -4.35 6.22
CA ILE A 251 3.46 -4.49 5.64
C ILE A 251 3.40 -5.85 4.95
N GLN A 252 2.47 -6.68 5.42
CA GLN A 252 2.27 -8.01 4.84
C GLN A 252 1.37 -7.91 3.61
N PRO A 253 1.71 -8.59 2.50
CA PRO A 253 0.82 -8.65 1.36
C PRO A 253 -0.42 -9.49 1.68
N ILE A 254 -1.55 -9.17 1.08
CA ILE A 254 -2.73 -10.03 1.13
C ILE A 254 -2.53 -11.20 0.15
N ARG A 255 -2.22 -12.38 0.70
CA ARG A 255 -1.93 -13.59 -0.10
C ARG A 255 -3.20 -14.29 -0.59
N GLY A 256 -3.20 -14.73 -1.86
CA GLY A 256 -4.03 -15.83 -2.38
C GLY A 256 -5.55 -15.67 -2.24
N ARG A 257 -6.08 -14.44 -2.19
CA ARG A 257 -7.49 -14.20 -1.79
C ARG A 257 -8.31 -13.28 -2.68
N PHE A 258 -7.83 -12.97 -3.89
CA PHE A 258 -8.53 -12.05 -4.78
C PHE A 258 -8.77 -12.61 -6.20
N GLY A 259 -8.65 -13.92 -6.38
CA GLY A 259 -8.76 -14.54 -7.72
C GLY A 259 -7.60 -14.19 -8.66
N VAL A 260 -6.56 -13.52 -8.15
CA VAL A 260 -5.26 -13.40 -8.81
C VAL A 260 -4.54 -14.75 -8.65
N PRO A 261 -4.04 -15.37 -9.72
CA PRO A 261 -3.39 -16.69 -9.66
C PRO A 261 -2.30 -16.79 -8.59
N GLU A 262 -2.20 -17.96 -7.95
CA GLU A 262 -1.19 -18.26 -6.93
C GLU A 262 0.22 -18.07 -7.52
N GLY A 263 1.05 -17.26 -6.86
CA GLY A 263 2.38 -16.85 -7.33
C GLY A 263 2.53 -15.35 -7.63
N HIS A 264 1.43 -14.59 -7.75
CA HIS A 264 1.44 -13.22 -8.30
C HIS A 264 1.09 -12.07 -7.33
N THR A 265 0.95 -12.32 -6.03
CA THR A 265 0.36 -11.34 -5.07
C THR A 265 1.29 -10.88 -3.95
N ASP A 266 2.49 -11.45 -3.83
CA ASP A 266 3.42 -11.17 -2.74
C ASP A 266 4.44 -10.05 -3.06
N ARG A 267 4.33 -9.41 -4.22
CA ARG A 267 5.32 -8.43 -4.73
C ARG A 267 4.63 -7.13 -5.18
N ILE A 268 4.45 -6.20 -4.24
CA ILE A 268 3.73 -4.95 -4.48
C ILE A 268 4.73 -3.81 -4.67
N GLY A 269 4.93 -3.38 -5.91
CA GLY A 269 5.87 -2.30 -6.26
C GLY A 269 5.35 -0.87 -6.02
N TYR A 270 4.54 -0.58 -5.01
CA TYR A 270 3.98 0.78 -4.81
C TYR A 270 3.90 1.23 -3.33
N ALA A 271 4.69 0.60 -2.45
CA ALA A 271 4.79 0.92 -1.02
C ALA A 271 6.22 0.68 -0.53
N LEU A 272 6.66 1.46 0.46
CA LEU A 272 8.04 1.40 0.96
C LEU A 272 8.25 0.21 1.91
N MET A 273 7.28 -0.05 2.80
CA MET A 273 7.40 -1.01 3.91
C MET A 273 6.82 -2.39 3.60
N VAL A 274 6.45 -2.70 2.35
CA VAL A 274 6.00 -4.06 1.99
C VAL A 274 7.17 -5.04 2.07
N GLY A 275 6.93 -6.16 2.76
CA GLY A 275 7.97 -7.13 3.12
C GLY A 275 8.70 -7.71 1.91
N ALA A 276 10.01 -7.46 1.84
CA ALA A 276 10.91 -8.02 0.85
C ALA A 276 11.11 -9.52 1.08
N GLY A 277 10.32 -10.34 0.40
CA GLY A 277 10.64 -11.75 0.16
C GLY A 277 11.83 -11.86 -0.78
N GLY A 278 13.04 -11.55 -0.29
CA GLY A 278 14.35 -11.84 -0.87
C GLY A 278 14.41 -11.91 -2.41
N GLY A 279 14.82 -10.81 -3.04
CA GLY A 279 15.61 -10.89 -4.28
C GLY A 279 14.89 -10.81 -5.63
N THR A 280 13.55 -10.80 -5.72
CA THR A 280 12.88 -10.59 -7.02
C THR A 280 11.69 -9.64 -6.93
N ASP A 281 11.80 -8.53 -7.66
CA ASP A 281 10.86 -7.41 -7.92
C ASP A 281 10.35 -6.56 -6.74
N ILE A 282 11.26 -5.74 -6.20
CA ILE A 282 10.99 -4.61 -5.30
C ILE A 282 11.60 -3.34 -5.92
N ARG A 283 11.05 -2.76 -7.01
CA ARG A 283 11.66 -1.55 -7.63
C ARG A 283 10.72 -0.34 -7.79
N GLY A 284 9.45 -0.49 -7.43
CA GLY A 284 8.57 0.65 -7.16
C GLY A 284 8.33 0.90 -5.65
N ASP A 285 9.11 0.22 -4.82
CA ASP A 285 9.34 0.48 -3.38
C ASP A 285 10.13 1.78 -3.11
N LEU A 286 10.54 2.49 -4.16
CA LEU A 286 11.15 3.82 -4.06
C LEU A 286 10.19 4.88 -3.53
N THR A 287 8.92 4.57 -3.29
CA THR A 287 7.93 5.60 -3.06
C THR A 287 6.91 5.13 -2.03
N ILE A 288 6.44 6.05 -1.18
CA ILE A 288 5.57 5.71 -0.05
C ILE A 288 4.12 5.77 -0.52
N SER A 289 3.33 4.74 -0.21
CA SER A 289 1.93 4.64 -0.59
C SER A 289 1.06 5.71 0.09
N ALA A 290 -0.15 5.94 -0.44
CA ALA A 290 -1.11 6.84 0.20
C ALA A 290 -1.48 6.38 1.61
N TRP A 291 -1.62 5.06 1.82
CA TRP A 291 -1.93 4.50 3.14
C TRP A 291 -0.80 4.71 4.16
N GLU A 292 0.46 4.44 3.78
CA GLU A 292 1.62 4.67 4.65
C GLU A 292 1.73 6.15 5.06
N ARG A 293 1.46 7.08 4.14
CA ARG A 293 1.48 8.53 4.41
C ARG A 293 0.31 8.96 5.30
N ASP A 294 -0.88 8.43 5.07
CA ASP A 294 -2.08 8.67 5.89
C ASP A 294 -1.87 8.16 7.33
N LEU A 295 -1.25 6.98 7.50
CA LEU A 295 -0.89 6.42 8.80
C LEU A 295 0.07 7.31 9.63
N LEU A 296 0.98 8.03 8.97
CA LEU A 296 1.88 8.97 9.66
C LEU A 296 1.26 10.37 9.83
N GLY A 297 0.07 10.61 9.30
CA GLY A 297 -0.56 11.93 9.24
C GLY A 297 0.11 12.89 8.26
N TRP A 298 0.94 12.38 7.34
CA TRP A 298 1.61 13.22 6.33
C TRP A 298 0.65 13.76 5.28
N ILE A 299 -0.37 12.97 4.97
CA ILE A 299 -1.52 13.37 4.16
C ILE A 299 -2.79 12.93 4.89
N ALA A 300 -3.95 13.35 4.38
CA ALA A 300 -5.24 12.80 4.80
C ALA A 300 -5.96 12.25 3.57
N CYS A 301 -6.55 11.07 3.68
CA CYS A 301 -7.34 10.46 2.60
C CYS A 301 -8.84 10.39 2.96
N PRO A 302 -9.62 11.47 2.72
CA PRO A 302 -11.04 11.52 3.08
C PRO A 302 -11.86 10.39 2.44
N PRO A 303 -12.84 9.82 3.17
CA PRO A 303 -13.72 8.80 2.63
C PRO A 303 -14.72 9.39 1.64
N LEU A 304 -15.04 8.62 0.61
CA LEU A 304 -16.15 8.87 -0.29
C LEU A 304 -17.39 8.17 0.26
N THR A 305 -18.46 8.93 0.51
CA THR A 305 -19.68 8.43 1.18
C THR A 305 -20.98 8.76 0.44
N ALA A 306 -20.93 9.66 -0.55
CA ALA A 306 -22.07 10.07 -1.36
C ALA A 306 -21.62 10.27 -2.82
N ASP A 307 -22.56 10.13 -3.75
CA ASP A 307 -22.32 10.32 -5.19
C ASP A 307 -21.59 11.65 -5.46
N THR A 308 -20.43 11.58 -6.09
CA THR A 308 -19.60 12.77 -6.35
C THR A 308 -18.61 12.52 -7.47
N THR A 309 -18.17 13.58 -8.13
CA THR A 309 -16.94 13.54 -8.94
C THR A 309 -15.78 14.04 -8.09
N VAL A 310 -14.66 13.33 -8.10
CA VAL A 310 -13.40 13.79 -7.48
C VAL A 310 -12.32 13.91 -8.53
N VAL A 311 -11.48 14.93 -8.40
CA VAL A 311 -10.26 15.08 -9.18
C VAL A 311 -9.07 14.76 -8.27
N LEU A 312 -8.29 13.75 -8.64
CA LEU A 312 -7.05 13.39 -7.98
C LEU A 312 -5.88 13.90 -8.82
N HIS A 313 -5.16 14.88 -8.28
CA HIS A 313 -3.86 15.26 -8.80
C HIS A 313 -2.78 14.29 -8.29
N ASP A 314 -1.56 14.42 -8.82
CA ASP A 314 -0.45 13.56 -8.41
C ASP A 314 -0.25 13.54 -6.88
N LEU A 315 -0.13 12.33 -6.34
CA LEU A 315 -0.03 12.08 -4.90
C LEU A 315 1.17 12.80 -4.27
N TYR A 316 2.30 12.85 -4.98
CA TYR A 316 3.55 13.35 -4.40
C TYR A 316 3.64 14.86 -4.39
N THR A 317 3.04 15.51 -5.37
CA THR A 317 2.97 16.97 -5.46
C THR A 317 1.83 17.55 -4.63
N THR A 318 0.66 16.90 -4.58
CA THR A 318 -0.55 17.48 -3.96
C THR A 318 -1.03 16.76 -2.70
N GLY A 319 -0.63 15.50 -2.48
CA GLY A 319 -1.16 14.69 -1.39
C GLY A 319 -2.60 14.22 -1.61
N ALA A 320 -3.17 14.46 -2.80
CA ALA A 320 -4.56 14.12 -3.10
C ALA A 320 -4.77 12.60 -3.11
N CYS A 321 -5.62 12.13 -2.20
CA CYS A 321 -6.09 10.76 -2.13
C CYS A 321 -7.53 10.70 -1.63
N ARG A 322 -8.18 9.55 -1.80
CA ARG A 322 -9.51 9.25 -1.25
C ARG A 322 -9.57 7.82 -0.74
N THR A 323 -10.51 7.54 0.15
CA THR A 323 -10.79 6.19 0.62
C THR A 323 -12.21 5.73 0.28
N VAL A 324 -12.40 4.43 0.09
CA VAL A 324 -13.71 3.79 -0.07
C VAL A 324 -13.77 2.58 0.85
N ALA A 325 -14.72 2.57 1.78
CA ALA A 325 -14.96 1.40 2.63
C ALA A 325 -15.56 0.25 1.78
N LEU A 326 -15.05 -0.96 1.95
CA LEU A 326 -15.51 -2.13 1.21
C LEU A 326 -16.48 -2.99 2.03
N PRO A 327 -17.51 -3.57 1.40
CA PRO A 327 -18.32 -4.59 2.04
C PRO A 327 -17.45 -5.83 2.29
N VAL A 328 -17.44 -6.30 3.54
CA VAL A 328 -16.76 -7.54 3.94
C VAL A 328 -17.77 -8.48 4.62
N PRO A 329 -17.61 -9.81 4.51
CA PRO A 329 -18.45 -10.76 5.24
C PRO A 329 -18.39 -10.52 6.75
N ALA A 330 -19.47 -10.83 7.46
CA ALA A 330 -19.49 -10.74 8.91
C ALA A 330 -18.33 -11.55 9.53
N GLY A 331 -17.65 -10.95 10.51
CA GLY A 331 -16.48 -11.56 11.16
C GLY A 331 -15.17 -11.48 10.37
N GLN A 332 -15.15 -10.90 9.16
CA GLN A 332 -13.92 -10.59 8.45
C GLN A 332 -13.39 -9.19 8.85
N PRO A 333 -12.07 -8.96 8.81
CA PRO A 333 -11.51 -7.66 9.13
C PRO A 333 -12.00 -6.58 8.13
N PRO A 334 -12.21 -5.32 8.59
CA PRO A 334 -12.60 -4.22 7.71
C PRO A 334 -11.61 -4.03 6.56
N ARG A 335 -12.13 -3.65 5.40
CA ARG A 335 -11.31 -3.33 4.22
C ARG A 335 -11.63 -1.96 3.65
N THR A 336 -10.60 -1.33 3.11
CA THR A 336 -10.67 0.01 2.53
C THR A 336 -9.86 0.05 1.24
N LEU A 337 -10.40 0.67 0.20
CA LEU A 337 -9.62 1.09 -0.95
C LEU A 337 -8.99 2.45 -0.66
N TYR A 338 -7.70 2.58 -0.93
CA TYR A 338 -7.01 3.86 -1.09
C TYR A 338 -6.87 4.17 -2.58
N LEU A 339 -7.30 5.36 -2.96
CA LEU A 339 -7.29 5.89 -4.31
C LEU A 339 -6.25 6.99 -4.40
N ALA A 340 -5.25 6.83 -5.25
CA ALA A 340 -4.19 7.82 -5.44
C ALA A 340 -3.74 7.89 -6.90
N ASN A 341 -3.65 9.10 -7.45
CA ASN A 341 -3.09 9.31 -8.79
C ASN A 341 -1.56 9.35 -8.70
N ARG A 342 -0.89 8.57 -9.54
CA ARG A 342 0.55 8.34 -9.55
C ARG A 342 1.13 8.84 -10.85
N GLN A 343 2.04 9.80 -10.77
CA GLN A 343 2.73 10.36 -11.91
C GLN A 343 4.26 10.18 -11.78
N ARG A 344 4.98 10.27 -12.90
CA ARG A 344 6.45 10.15 -12.97
C ARG A 344 7.13 11.52 -12.92
N ILE A 345 6.83 12.31 -11.89
CA ILE A 345 7.26 13.71 -11.81
C ILE A 345 8.58 13.86 -11.05
N GLY A 346 8.69 13.21 -9.90
CA GLY A 346 9.82 13.28 -9.00
C GLY A 346 11.04 12.47 -9.43
N PHE A 347 12.14 12.65 -8.70
CA PHE A 347 13.37 11.90 -8.94
C PHE A 347 13.22 10.39 -8.72
N PHE A 348 12.46 10.01 -7.69
CA PHE A 348 12.29 8.63 -7.23
C PHE A 348 11.14 7.86 -7.91
N ASP A 349 10.18 8.55 -8.53
CA ASP A 349 9.08 7.93 -9.28
C ASP A 349 9.35 7.91 -10.80
N ARG A 350 10.31 8.67 -11.33
CA ARG A 350 10.62 8.68 -12.76
C ARG A 350 11.09 7.31 -13.24
N LEU A 351 10.46 6.82 -14.31
CA LEU A 351 10.88 5.60 -15.01
C LEU A 351 12.27 5.79 -15.61
N ARG A 352 13.17 4.85 -15.32
CA ARG A 352 14.50 4.75 -15.93
C ARG A 352 14.74 3.32 -16.38
N VAL A 353 15.00 3.14 -17.66
CA VAL A 353 15.37 1.83 -18.21
C VAL A 353 16.89 1.76 -18.25
N ASN A 354 17.46 0.76 -17.58
CA ASN A 354 18.87 0.46 -17.68
C ASN A 354 19.08 -0.54 -18.82
N GLU A 355 19.58 -0.04 -19.94
CA GLU A 355 19.88 -0.83 -21.14
C GLU A 355 21.16 -1.66 -21.00
N CYS A 356 21.97 -1.41 -19.96
CA CYS A 356 23.24 -2.11 -19.75
C CYS A 356 23.11 -3.45 -18.99
N THR A 357 21.89 -3.90 -18.68
CA THR A 357 21.64 -5.22 -18.10
C THR A 357 20.96 -6.12 -19.12
N ALA A 358 21.24 -7.42 -19.12
CA ALA A 358 20.51 -8.43 -19.88
C ALA A 358 19.77 -9.35 -18.89
N PRO A 359 18.43 -9.30 -18.81
CA PRO A 359 17.52 -8.42 -19.58
C PRO A 359 17.58 -6.94 -19.15
N PRO A 360 17.18 -5.98 -20.02
CA PRO A 360 17.04 -4.58 -19.66
C PRO A 360 16.12 -4.41 -18.45
N ASN A 361 16.51 -3.53 -17.54
CA ASN A 361 15.84 -3.41 -16.24
C ASN A 361 15.23 -2.03 -16.04
N ALA A 362 13.93 -1.97 -15.72
CA ALA A 362 13.27 -0.72 -15.34
C ALA A 362 13.41 -0.40 -13.83
N HIS A 363 13.56 0.89 -13.51
CA HIS A 363 13.54 1.45 -12.16
C HIS A 363 12.54 2.61 -12.08
N GLY A 364 11.99 2.86 -10.89
CA GLY A 364 10.98 3.90 -10.69
C GLY A 364 9.57 3.39 -11.01
N LEU A 365 8.62 4.32 -11.14
CA LEU A 365 7.22 4.01 -11.36
C LEU A 365 7.01 3.48 -12.79
N LYS A 366 6.68 2.19 -12.93
CA LYS A 366 6.59 1.49 -14.23
C LYS A 366 5.39 1.91 -15.09
N THR A 367 4.39 2.61 -14.54
CA THR A 367 3.24 3.18 -15.27
C THR A 367 2.61 4.34 -14.48
N THR A 368 1.71 5.13 -15.08
CA THR A 368 1.04 6.27 -14.44
C THR A 368 -0.46 6.13 -14.51
N GLY A 369 -1.16 6.61 -13.49
CA GLY A 369 -2.61 6.52 -13.44
C GLY A 369 -3.13 6.49 -12.01
N LEU A 370 -4.36 6.06 -11.85
CA LEU A 370 -4.98 5.79 -10.57
C LEU A 370 -4.50 4.44 -10.05
N LEU A 371 -3.78 4.48 -8.93
CA LEU A 371 -3.46 3.31 -8.13
C LEU A 371 -4.62 3.04 -7.19
N VAL A 372 -5.14 1.81 -7.23
CA VAL A 372 -6.16 1.32 -6.30
C VAL A 372 -5.50 0.32 -5.37
N THR A 373 -5.33 0.72 -4.11
CA THR A 373 -4.75 -0.13 -3.07
C THR A 373 -5.84 -0.68 -2.18
N VAL A 374 -5.88 -1.98 -1.98
CA VAL A 374 -6.75 -2.64 -0.99
C VAL A 374 -5.98 -2.77 0.32
N VAL A 375 -6.54 -2.25 1.41
CA VAL A 375 -6.01 -2.38 2.77
C VAL A 375 -6.99 -3.19 3.61
N GLU A 376 -6.51 -4.26 4.25
CA GLU A 376 -7.23 -5.02 5.26
C GLU A 376 -6.74 -4.60 6.65
N HIS A 377 -7.64 -4.01 7.44
CA HIS A 377 -7.35 -3.49 8.77
C HIS A 377 -7.50 -4.60 9.80
N ARG A 378 -6.44 -4.91 10.55
CA ARG A 378 -6.45 -5.93 11.60
C ARG A 378 -6.19 -5.33 12.97
N GLU A 379 -6.66 -6.02 14.00
CA GLU A 379 -6.37 -5.65 15.39
C GLU A 379 -4.86 -5.57 15.66
N GLY A 380 -4.47 -4.65 16.55
CA GLY A 380 -3.07 -4.41 16.90
C GLY A 380 -2.25 -3.81 15.75
N GLY A 381 -2.89 -3.11 14.82
CA GLY A 381 -2.22 -2.38 13.73
C GLY A 381 -1.80 -3.24 12.54
N ARG A 382 -2.07 -4.56 12.53
CA ARG A 382 -1.54 -5.59 11.60
C ARG A 382 -2.03 -5.50 10.15
N GLY A 383 -2.17 -4.28 9.64
CA GLY A 383 -2.72 -3.99 8.32
C GLY A 383 -2.02 -4.79 7.23
N ARG A 384 -2.80 -5.28 6.27
CA ARG A 384 -2.27 -5.95 5.08
C ARG A 384 -2.64 -5.16 3.85
N MET A 385 -1.76 -5.15 2.87
CA MET A 385 -1.94 -4.38 1.64
C MET A 385 -1.93 -5.28 0.41
N ALA A 386 -2.69 -4.91 -0.61
CA ALA A 386 -2.58 -5.41 -1.97
C ALA A 386 -2.88 -4.28 -2.96
N VAL A 387 -2.45 -4.44 -4.21
CA VAL A 387 -2.86 -3.57 -5.31
C VAL A 387 -3.90 -4.30 -6.14
N LEU A 388 -4.89 -3.54 -6.60
CA LEU A 388 -5.87 -4.01 -7.55
C LEU A 388 -5.44 -3.54 -8.94
N PRO A 389 -4.86 -4.40 -9.80
CA PRO A 389 -4.37 -4.00 -11.11
C PRO A 389 -5.56 -3.74 -12.06
N ALA A 390 -5.50 -2.70 -12.90
CA ALA A 390 -6.63 -2.34 -13.76
C ALA A 390 -6.98 -3.38 -14.82
N ASP A 391 -6.03 -4.23 -15.22
CA ASP A 391 -6.21 -5.37 -16.13
C ASP A 391 -6.57 -6.69 -15.42
N GLY A 392 -6.59 -6.70 -14.08
CA GLY A 392 -6.87 -7.88 -13.28
C GLY A 392 -5.67 -8.84 -13.09
N THR A 393 -4.49 -8.51 -13.61
CA THR A 393 -3.28 -9.34 -13.53
C THR A 393 -2.08 -8.56 -13.00
N LEU A 394 -1.47 -9.02 -11.91
CA LEU A 394 -0.19 -8.46 -11.45
C LEU A 394 0.96 -9.22 -12.11
N ALA A 395 1.66 -8.58 -13.04
CA ALA A 395 2.85 -9.16 -13.65
C ALA A 395 4.08 -9.01 -12.73
N LEU A 396 4.90 -10.07 -12.66
CA LEU A 396 6.08 -10.15 -11.78
C LEU A 396 7.40 -9.84 -12.50
N SER A 397 7.33 -9.17 -13.65
CA SER A 397 8.50 -8.99 -14.52
C SER A 397 9.27 -7.70 -14.19
N LEU A 398 10.56 -7.69 -14.49
CA LEU A 398 11.39 -6.49 -14.41
C LEU A 398 11.17 -5.55 -15.61
N GLU A 399 10.33 -5.94 -16.56
CA GLU A 399 10.03 -5.20 -17.79
C GLU A 399 8.88 -4.23 -17.55
N ALA A 400 9.06 -2.97 -17.96
CA ALA A 400 8.03 -1.94 -17.81
C ALA A 400 6.73 -2.31 -18.54
N ALA A 401 6.84 -2.96 -19.70
CA ALA A 401 5.69 -3.36 -20.53
C ALA A 401 4.73 -4.32 -19.82
N ALA A 402 5.20 -5.08 -18.83
CA ALA A 402 4.33 -5.98 -18.07
C ALA A 402 3.44 -5.25 -17.04
N TYR A 403 3.72 -3.97 -16.77
CA TYR A 403 2.96 -3.11 -15.87
C TYR A 403 2.01 -2.19 -16.64
N ASP A 404 2.05 -2.20 -17.98
CA ASP A 404 1.14 -1.45 -18.84
C ASP A 404 -0.26 -2.07 -18.75
N GLY A 405 -1.04 -1.60 -17.77
CA GLY A 405 -2.34 -2.19 -17.42
C GLY A 405 -2.62 -2.23 -15.92
N ASP A 406 -1.60 -2.02 -15.07
CA ASP A 406 -1.76 -2.10 -13.61
C ASP A 406 -2.49 -0.89 -12.99
N LEU A 407 -2.29 0.32 -13.53
CA LEU A 407 -2.97 1.52 -13.03
C LEU A 407 -4.15 1.91 -13.91
N PHE A 408 -5.22 2.41 -13.28
CA PHE A 408 -6.42 2.82 -13.97
C PHE A 408 -6.24 4.19 -14.62
N GLY A 409 -6.57 4.34 -15.90
CA GLY A 409 -6.45 5.59 -16.65
C GLY A 409 -7.33 5.63 -17.90
N PRO A 410 -7.21 6.67 -18.73
CA PRO A 410 -8.06 6.93 -19.91
C PRO A 410 -8.06 5.86 -21.03
N GLY A 411 -7.37 4.73 -20.84
CA GLY A 411 -7.31 3.60 -21.76
C GLY A 411 -7.28 2.21 -21.08
N SER A 412 -7.51 2.14 -19.76
CA SER A 412 -7.66 0.88 -19.01
C SER A 412 -9.14 0.65 -18.67
N ALA A 413 -9.47 -0.37 -17.87
CA ALA A 413 -10.82 -0.57 -17.33
C ALA A 413 -11.41 0.74 -16.78
N VAL A 414 -12.39 1.34 -17.46
CA VAL A 414 -12.92 2.67 -17.10
C VAL A 414 -13.94 2.63 -15.96
N GLN A 415 -14.27 1.42 -15.48
CA GLN A 415 -15.17 1.21 -14.35
C GLN A 415 -14.67 0.09 -13.42
N LEU A 416 -14.67 0.40 -12.13
CA LEU A 416 -14.46 -0.52 -11.03
C LEU A 416 -15.76 -0.58 -10.23
N THR A 417 -16.60 -1.55 -10.56
CA THR A 417 -17.94 -1.73 -10.00
C THR A 417 -18.00 -3.04 -9.21
N PRO A 418 -19.10 -3.34 -8.50
CA PRO A 418 -19.31 -4.65 -7.90
C PRO A 418 -19.27 -5.80 -8.91
N TRP A 419 -19.33 -5.53 -10.22
CA TRP A 419 -19.55 -6.51 -11.27
C TRP A 419 -18.48 -6.50 -12.37
N THR A 420 -17.41 -5.72 -12.27
CA THR A 420 -16.34 -5.63 -13.31
C THR A 420 -15.13 -6.46 -12.93
N ARG A 421 -14.24 -6.84 -13.87
CA ARG A 421 -12.96 -7.53 -13.56
C ARG A 421 -11.81 -6.54 -13.71
N PRO A 422 -11.03 -6.25 -12.65
CA PRO A 422 -11.33 -6.54 -11.24
C PRO A 422 -12.59 -5.81 -10.73
N ALA A 423 -13.19 -6.32 -9.64
CA ALA A 423 -14.37 -5.71 -9.03
C ALA A 423 -13.95 -4.79 -7.89
N ILE A 424 -14.80 -3.82 -7.55
CA ILE A 424 -14.54 -2.86 -6.47
C ILE A 424 -14.31 -3.53 -5.11
N GLY A 425 -14.83 -4.74 -4.89
CA GLY A 425 -14.53 -5.53 -3.70
C GLY A 425 -13.05 -5.99 -3.59
N GLY A 426 -12.22 -5.68 -4.59
CA GLY A 426 -10.84 -6.13 -4.70
C GLY A 426 -10.71 -7.55 -5.26
N TYR A 427 -11.78 -8.11 -5.80
CA TYR A 427 -11.85 -9.50 -6.23
C TYR A 427 -11.94 -9.61 -7.76
N ALA A 428 -11.16 -10.50 -8.37
CA ALA A 428 -11.39 -10.95 -9.74
C ALA A 428 -12.63 -11.87 -9.85
N ALA A 429 -12.95 -12.57 -8.76
CA ALA A 429 -14.20 -13.28 -8.52
C ALA A 429 -14.48 -13.32 -7.01
N TYR A 430 -15.74 -13.14 -6.61
CA TYR A 430 -16.09 -13.18 -5.19
C TYR A 430 -15.84 -14.58 -4.61
N PRO A 431 -15.31 -14.69 -3.37
CA PRO A 431 -15.10 -15.97 -2.73
C PRO A 431 -16.42 -16.76 -2.59
N PRO A 432 -16.38 -18.10 -2.63
CA PRO A 432 -17.56 -18.91 -2.35
C PRO A 432 -18.22 -18.52 -1.03
N GLY A 433 -19.53 -18.28 -1.05
CA GLY A 433 -20.31 -17.87 0.12
C GLY A 433 -20.20 -16.38 0.49
N PHE A 434 -19.40 -15.58 -0.23
CA PHE A 434 -19.42 -14.13 -0.09
C PHE A 434 -20.80 -13.60 -0.50
N SER A 435 -21.31 -12.63 0.26
CA SER A 435 -22.50 -11.86 -0.10
C SER A 435 -22.17 -10.39 0.04
N LEU A 436 -22.62 -9.57 -0.92
CA LEU A 436 -22.48 -8.11 -0.84
C LEU A 436 -23.37 -7.50 0.25
N GLY A 437 -24.30 -8.28 0.82
CA GLY A 437 -25.25 -7.82 1.82
C GLY A 437 -26.26 -6.80 1.27
N PRO A 438 -27.21 -6.35 2.11
CA PRO A 438 -28.24 -5.39 1.71
C PRO A 438 -27.75 -3.94 1.62
N GLY A 439 -26.54 -3.66 2.14
CA GLY A 439 -25.93 -2.33 2.17
C GLY A 439 -25.64 -1.75 0.78
N PRO A 440 -25.25 -0.47 0.70
CA PRO A 440 -24.92 0.18 -0.57
C PRO A 440 -23.72 -0.48 -1.23
N TRP A 441 -23.74 -0.57 -2.57
CA TRP A 441 -22.63 -1.16 -3.32
C TRP A 441 -21.85 -0.05 -4.02
N PRO A 442 -20.68 0.37 -3.49
CA PRO A 442 -19.94 1.47 -4.08
C PRO A 442 -19.46 1.12 -5.50
N ALA A 443 -19.18 2.13 -6.31
CA ALA A 443 -18.50 1.98 -7.59
C ALA A 443 -17.61 3.21 -7.88
N LEU A 444 -16.50 2.98 -8.57
CA LEU A 444 -15.72 4.02 -9.23
C LEU A 444 -15.97 3.89 -10.72
N VAL A 445 -16.55 4.91 -11.32
CA VAL A 445 -16.91 4.88 -12.73
C VAL A 445 -16.32 6.08 -13.46
N HIS A 446 -16.16 5.91 -14.77
CA HIS A 446 -15.82 7.00 -15.68
C HIS A 446 -14.49 7.68 -15.32
N ILE A 447 -13.47 6.87 -15.04
CA ILE A 447 -12.10 7.34 -14.79
C ILE A 447 -11.57 7.99 -16.07
N ARG A 448 -11.21 9.27 -16.00
CA ARG A 448 -10.86 10.09 -17.17
C ARG A 448 -9.80 11.14 -16.85
N PRO A 449 -9.05 11.65 -17.84
CA PRO A 449 -8.09 12.73 -17.59
C PRO A 449 -8.83 14.00 -17.15
N ALA A 450 -8.18 14.79 -16.28
CA ALA A 450 -8.70 16.05 -15.79
C ALA A 450 -7.55 17.06 -15.60
N GLY A 451 -7.45 18.05 -16.51
CA GLY A 451 -6.37 19.04 -16.50
C GLY A 451 -4.99 18.44 -16.80
N ASP A 452 -3.92 19.16 -16.44
CA ASP A 452 -2.55 18.63 -16.53
C ASP A 452 -2.33 17.57 -15.44
N ARG A 453 -2.16 16.31 -15.86
CA ARG A 453 -1.81 15.16 -15.00
C ARG A 453 -2.80 14.82 -13.88
N GLY A 454 -4.02 15.36 -13.89
CA GLY A 454 -5.10 14.98 -12.97
C GLY A 454 -5.99 13.87 -13.54
N LEU A 455 -6.69 13.17 -12.64
CA LEU A 455 -7.69 12.15 -12.98
C LEU A 455 -9.03 12.46 -12.31
N ALA A 456 -10.09 12.60 -13.10
CA ALA A 456 -11.45 12.68 -12.61
C ALA A 456 -12.05 11.28 -12.48
N ILE A 457 -12.74 11.04 -11.38
CA ILE A 457 -13.42 9.77 -11.07
C ILE A 457 -14.81 10.12 -10.56
N ASP A 458 -15.84 9.49 -11.14
CA ASP A 458 -17.19 9.57 -10.60
C ASP A 458 -17.38 8.44 -9.60
N TYR A 459 -17.54 8.77 -8.33
CA TYR A 459 -17.90 7.83 -7.28
C TYR A 459 -19.42 7.73 -7.19
N VAL A 460 -19.91 6.50 -7.17
CA VAL A 460 -21.32 6.18 -6.94
C VAL A 460 -21.40 5.42 -5.63
N ALA A 461 -22.12 5.96 -4.65
CA ALA A 461 -22.24 5.36 -3.33
C ALA A 461 -23.02 4.04 -3.36
N ASP A 462 -24.07 3.97 -4.17
CA ASP A 462 -24.86 2.76 -4.37
C ASP A 462 -25.16 2.50 -5.85
N TYR A 463 -24.27 1.76 -6.50
CA TYR A 463 -24.31 1.44 -7.92
C TYR A 463 -25.60 0.71 -8.34
N ARG A 464 -26.27 0.01 -7.41
CA ARG A 464 -27.52 -0.70 -7.67
C ARG A 464 -28.67 0.23 -8.07
N ARG A 465 -28.59 1.53 -7.75
CA ARG A 465 -29.66 2.51 -8.04
C ARG A 465 -29.68 2.94 -9.51
N ARG A 466 -28.54 2.89 -10.19
CA ARG A 466 -28.44 3.22 -11.62
C ARG A 466 -27.24 2.54 -12.30
N PRO A 467 -27.24 1.20 -12.37
CA PRO A 467 -26.11 0.48 -12.94
C PRO A 467 -26.05 0.66 -14.46
N ILE A 468 -24.91 1.13 -14.97
CA ILE A 468 -24.66 1.31 -16.40
C ILE A 468 -23.35 0.61 -16.75
N ILE A 469 -23.46 -0.56 -17.36
CA ILE A 469 -22.36 -1.45 -17.74
C ILE A 469 -21.62 -0.87 -18.94
N ARG A 470 -20.43 -0.30 -18.69
CA ARG A 470 -19.53 0.30 -19.70
C ARG A 470 -18.27 -0.51 -19.99
N GLU A 471 -18.07 -1.59 -19.25
CA GLU A 471 -17.05 -2.61 -19.44
C GLU A 471 -17.68 -3.98 -19.17
N ASP A 472 -17.04 -5.02 -19.68
CA ASP A 472 -17.54 -6.39 -19.47
C ASP A 472 -17.67 -6.69 -17.97
N ALA A 473 -18.82 -7.23 -17.61
CA ALA A 473 -19.25 -7.38 -16.24
C ALA A 473 -19.91 -8.74 -16.00
N TRP A 474 -19.87 -9.19 -14.74
CA TRP A 474 -20.61 -10.35 -14.27
C TRP A 474 -21.42 -10.03 -13.01
N ILE A 475 -22.59 -10.66 -12.90
CA ILE A 475 -23.37 -10.74 -11.67
C ILE A 475 -23.36 -12.19 -11.22
N GLY A 476 -22.71 -12.45 -10.09
CA GLY A 476 -22.49 -13.78 -9.59
C GLY A 476 -23.41 -14.19 -8.46
N SER A 477 -23.08 -15.36 -7.91
CA SER A 477 -23.77 -16.01 -6.79
C SER A 477 -23.83 -15.16 -5.51
N GLU A 478 -22.95 -14.17 -5.36
CA GLU A 478 -22.91 -13.20 -4.26
C GLU A 478 -24.12 -12.26 -4.19
N THR A 479 -24.86 -12.16 -5.30
CA THR A 479 -26.07 -11.35 -5.44
C THR A 479 -27.35 -12.17 -5.31
N ALA A 480 -27.25 -13.48 -5.07
CA ALA A 480 -28.42 -14.34 -4.93
C ALA A 480 -29.35 -13.85 -3.79
N GLY A 481 -30.65 -13.80 -4.09
CA GLY A 481 -31.70 -13.31 -3.21
C GLY A 481 -31.79 -11.78 -3.12
N GLN A 482 -30.93 -11.03 -3.82
CA GLN A 482 -30.96 -9.57 -3.79
C GLN A 482 -32.02 -9.00 -4.74
N VAL A 483 -32.42 -7.77 -4.45
CA VAL A 483 -33.24 -6.92 -5.32
C VAL A 483 -32.39 -5.75 -5.80
N ILE A 484 -32.24 -5.60 -7.12
CA ILE A 484 -31.59 -4.44 -7.73
C ILE A 484 -32.69 -3.41 -8.06
N PRO A 485 -32.75 -2.28 -7.32
CA PRO A 485 -33.83 -1.29 -7.48
C PRO A 485 -33.72 -0.47 -8.76
N GLY A 486 -32.49 -0.26 -9.26
CA GLY A 486 -32.19 0.57 -10.42
C GLY A 486 -32.31 -0.17 -11.75
N SER A 487 -32.54 0.59 -12.81
CA SER A 487 -32.54 0.04 -14.17
C SER A 487 -31.11 -0.32 -14.57
N VAL A 488 -30.88 -1.61 -14.84
CA VAL A 488 -29.59 -2.11 -15.35
C VAL A 488 -29.49 -1.80 -16.83
N GLN A 489 -28.45 -1.07 -17.23
CA GLN A 489 -28.22 -0.68 -18.62
C GLN A 489 -26.94 -1.30 -19.14
N VAL A 490 -27.02 -2.07 -20.23
CA VAL A 490 -25.86 -2.61 -20.95
C VAL A 490 -25.70 -1.84 -22.24
N VAL A 491 -24.54 -1.20 -22.41
CA VAL A 491 -24.32 -0.21 -23.49
C VAL A 491 -22.99 -0.44 -24.22
N ASN A 492 -22.82 0.21 -25.38
CA ASN A 492 -21.53 0.37 -26.07
C ASN A 492 -20.78 -0.95 -26.39
N GLY A 493 -21.49 -1.97 -26.83
CA GLY A 493 -20.94 -3.27 -27.22
C GLY A 493 -20.56 -4.18 -26.05
N ARG A 494 -20.80 -3.76 -24.81
CA ARG A 494 -20.32 -4.46 -23.62
C ARG A 494 -21.21 -5.61 -23.21
N THR A 495 -20.62 -6.54 -22.47
CA THR A 495 -21.30 -7.75 -22.02
C THR A 495 -21.61 -7.70 -20.54
N LEU A 496 -22.83 -8.08 -20.17
CA LEU A 496 -23.22 -8.43 -18.80
C LEU A 496 -23.53 -9.92 -18.76
N ASP A 497 -22.77 -10.69 -17.99
CA ASP A 497 -23.02 -12.10 -17.73
C ASP A 497 -23.65 -12.29 -16.33
N VAL A 498 -24.87 -12.80 -16.25
CA VAL A 498 -25.54 -13.11 -14.98
C VAL A 498 -25.49 -14.61 -14.77
N ASP A 499 -24.70 -15.08 -13.81
CA ASP A 499 -24.61 -16.48 -13.41
C ASP A 499 -24.64 -16.58 -11.87
N LEU A 500 -25.81 -16.92 -11.35
CA LEU A 500 -26.04 -16.98 -9.91
C LEU A 500 -25.56 -18.30 -9.29
N GLY A 501 -25.23 -19.32 -10.08
CA GLY A 501 -25.10 -20.71 -9.63
C GLY A 501 -26.46 -21.41 -9.44
N ALA A 502 -26.46 -22.74 -9.50
CA ALA A 502 -27.67 -23.56 -9.56
C ALA A 502 -28.69 -23.26 -8.43
N GLY A 503 -29.97 -23.19 -8.79
CA GLY A 503 -31.10 -23.05 -7.85
C GLY A 503 -31.26 -21.67 -7.21
N ARG A 504 -30.53 -20.65 -7.68
CA ARG A 504 -30.54 -19.30 -7.10
C ARG A 504 -31.36 -18.31 -7.93
N MET A 505 -31.76 -17.23 -7.28
CA MET A 505 -32.64 -16.21 -7.85
C MET A 505 -32.08 -14.80 -7.67
N LEU A 506 -32.32 -13.90 -8.63
CA LEU A 506 -32.06 -12.47 -8.57
C LEU A 506 -33.30 -11.70 -9.04
N THR A 507 -33.60 -10.56 -8.43
CA THR A 507 -34.70 -9.69 -8.85
C THR A 507 -34.19 -8.34 -9.33
N LEU A 508 -34.59 -7.92 -10.52
CA LEU A 508 -34.44 -6.54 -11.03
C LEU A 508 -35.80 -5.84 -10.93
N ALA A 509 -35.92 -4.88 -10.02
CA ALA A 509 -37.18 -4.15 -9.75
C ALA A 509 -37.48 -3.07 -10.80
N ALA A 510 -36.46 -2.67 -11.57
CA ALA A 510 -36.57 -1.77 -12.70
C ALA A 510 -36.13 -2.48 -13.99
N PRO A 511 -36.45 -1.92 -15.17
CA PRO A 511 -36.21 -2.63 -16.43
C PRO A 511 -34.72 -2.91 -16.69
N LEU A 512 -34.44 -4.10 -17.22
CA LEU A 512 -33.16 -4.40 -17.88
C LEU A 512 -33.16 -3.76 -19.26
N ARG A 513 -32.18 -2.91 -19.55
CA ARG A 513 -32.04 -2.20 -20.83
C ARG A 513 -30.77 -2.68 -21.51
N VAL A 514 -30.88 -3.23 -22.71
CA VAL A 514 -29.75 -3.65 -23.52
C VAL A 514 -29.76 -2.82 -24.79
N ALA A 515 -28.93 -1.78 -24.84
CA ALA A 515 -28.83 -0.84 -25.94
C ALA A 515 -27.45 -0.98 -26.59
N ASP A 516 -27.39 -1.61 -27.77
CA ASP A 516 -26.12 -1.88 -28.47
C ASP A 516 -25.10 -2.70 -27.65
N GLY A 517 -25.55 -3.54 -26.70
CA GLY A 517 -24.71 -4.41 -25.87
C GLY A 517 -25.23 -5.85 -25.82
N ARG A 518 -24.65 -6.69 -24.94
CA ARG A 518 -25.05 -8.09 -24.78
C ARG A 518 -25.31 -8.43 -23.32
N ALA A 519 -26.51 -8.88 -22.98
CA ALA A 519 -26.81 -9.47 -21.68
C ALA A 519 -26.98 -10.97 -21.83
N VAL A 520 -26.19 -11.78 -21.12
CA VAL A 520 -26.32 -13.23 -21.05
C VAL A 520 -26.80 -13.56 -19.65
N VAL A 521 -27.94 -14.25 -19.53
CA VAL A 521 -28.58 -14.46 -18.24
C VAL A 521 -28.85 -15.92 -17.93
N GLY A 522 -28.45 -16.31 -16.73
CA GLY A 522 -28.79 -17.55 -16.05
C GLY A 522 -27.89 -18.73 -16.36
N GLY A 523 -28.44 -19.90 -16.04
CA GLY A 523 -27.89 -21.24 -16.18
C GLY A 523 -28.88 -22.25 -15.59
N PRO A 524 -28.55 -23.55 -15.57
CA PRO A 524 -29.49 -24.59 -15.13
C PRO A 524 -30.08 -24.33 -13.74
N GLY A 525 -31.41 -24.26 -13.67
CA GLY A 525 -32.17 -24.09 -12.42
C GLY A 525 -32.14 -22.68 -11.82
N GLN A 526 -31.61 -21.68 -12.54
CA GLN A 526 -31.57 -20.29 -12.07
C GLN A 526 -32.85 -19.54 -12.43
N THR A 527 -33.21 -18.55 -11.61
CA THR A 527 -34.35 -17.67 -11.87
C THR A 527 -33.92 -16.20 -11.91
N LEU A 528 -34.16 -15.51 -13.02
CA LEU A 528 -34.05 -14.05 -13.09
C LEU A 528 -35.45 -13.43 -13.14
N VAL A 529 -35.78 -12.60 -12.16
CA VAL A 529 -37.05 -11.88 -12.10
C VAL A 529 -36.87 -10.46 -12.63
N LEU A 530 -37.62 -10.09 -13.67
CA LEU A 530 -37.68 -8.75 -14.22
C LEU A 530 -39.05 -8.14 -13.92
N GLU A 531 -39.19 -7.44 -12.80
CA GLU A 531 -40.51 -6.95 -12.34
C GLU A 531 -41.14 -5.97 -13.33
N ARG A 532 -40.32 -5.11 -13.95
CA ARG A 532 -40.73 -4.17 -15.00
C ARG A 532 -40.27 -4.57 -16.41
N GLY A 533 -39.85 -5.82 -16.59
CA GLY A 533 -39.49 -6.38 -17.89
C GLY A 533 -38.13 -5.93 -18.42
N ALA A 534 -37.96 -6.01 -19.75
CA ALA A 534 -36.72 -5.68 -20.43
C ALA A 534 -36.98 -4.91 -21.72
N GLU A 535 -36.02 -4.05 -22.08
CA GLU A 535 -35.99 -3.30 -23.32
C GLU A 535 -34.68 -3.63 -24.06
N VAL A 536 -34.79 -4.23 -25.24
CA VAL A 536 -33.66 -4.57 -26.11
C VAL A 536 -33.75 -3.74 -27.37
N GLY A 537 -32.77 -2.88 -27.61
CA GLY A 537 -32.77 -1.95 -28.74
C GLY A 537 -31.38 -1.71 -29.34
N GLY A 538 -31.33 -1.02 -30.48
CA GLY A 538 -30.11 -0.92 -31.28
C GLY A 538 -29.66 -2.31 -31.75
N ALA A 539 -28.36 -2.58 -31.81
CA ALA A 539 -27.78 -3.92 -32.02
C ALA A 539 -27.73 -4.77 -30.73
N GLY A 540 -28.56 -4.45 -29.73
CA GLY A 540 -28.56 -5.10 -28.43
C GLY A 540 -29.05 -6.55 -28.47
N THR A 541 -28.48 -7.41 -27.63
CA THR A 541 -28.85 -8.83 -27.53
C THR A 541 -29.08 -9.28 -26.08
N LEU A 542 -30.24 -9.87 -25.78
CA LEU A 542 -30.51 -10.60 -24.54
C LEU A 542 -30.50 -12.12 -24.81
N VAL A 543 -29.59 -12.85 -24.18
CA VAL A 543 -29.49 -14.31 -24.28
C VAL A 543 -29.91 -14.94 -22.95
N VAL A 544 -30.88 -15.84 -22.97
CA VAL A 544 -31.31 -16.62 -21.80
C VAL A 544 -30.74 -18.03 -21.93
N ARG A 545 -29.85 -18.40 -21.00
CA ARG A 545 -29.12 -19.68 -21.06
C ARG A 545 -30.03 -20.88 -20.82
N ALA A 546 -29.61 -22.04 -21.33
CA ALA A 546 -30.31 -23.31 -21.17
C ALA A 546 -30.66 -23.59 -19.70
N GLY A 547 -31.91 -23.99 -19.44
CA GLY A 547 -32.41 -24.33 -18.11
C GLY A 547 -32.65 -23.12 -17.17
N THR A 548 -32.56 -21.89 -17.67
CA THR A 548 -32.89 -20.67 -16.93
C THR A 548 -34.39 -20.40 -16.96
N THR A 549 -34.96 -19.95 -15.84
CA THR A 549 -36.29 -19.35 -15.80
C THR A 549 -36.17 -17.82 -15.81
N LEU A 550 -36.58 -17.18 -16.90
CA LEU A 550 -36.77 -15.73 -16.96
C LEU A 550 -38.22 -15.42 -16.60
N ARG A 551 -38.45 -14.81 -15.43
CA ARG A 551 -39.80 -14.44 -14.98
C ARG A 551 -40.01 -12.95 -15.21
N LEU A 552 -40.94 -12.61 -16.07
CA LEU A 552 -41.39 -11.22 -16.22
C LEU A 552 -42.58 -11.01 -15.28
N GLY A 553 -42.46 -10.00 -14.40
CA GLY A 553 -43.58 -9.56 -13.56
C GLY A 553 -44.63 -8.81 -14.39
N ALA A 554 -45.24 -7.77 -13.81
CA ALA A 554 -46.19 -6.89 -14.51
C ALA A 554 -45.58 -6.05 -15.67
N GLY A 555 -44.37 -6.38 -16.11
CA GLY A 555 -43.59 -5.69 -17.14
C GLY A 555 -43.75 -6.27 -18.56
N GLN A 556 -43.14 -5.59 -19.53
CA GLN A 556 -43.13 -5.97 -20.94
C GLN A 556 -41.73 -6.36 -21.39
N LEU A 557 -41.62 -7.30 -22.35
CA LEU A 557 -40.40 -7.52 -23.11
C LEU A 557 -40.52 -6.74 -24.41
N LEU A 558 -39.84 -5.60 -24.49
CA LEU A 558 -39.84 -4.72 -25.66
C LEU A 558 -38.57 -4.98 -26.46
N ILE A 559 -38.75 -5.27 -27.75
CA ILE A 559 -37.66 -5.51 -28.70
C ILE A 559 -37.79 -4.43 -29.77
N ALA A 560 -36.77 -3.60 -30.02
CA ALA A 560 -36.87 -2.60 -31.09
C ALA A 560 -37.10 -3.27 -32.45
N ARG A 561 -37.98 -2.71 -33.30
CA ARG A 561 -38.30 -3.26 -34.64
C ARG A 561 -37.06 -3.49 -35.52
N HIS A 562 -35.98 -2.74 -35.30
CA HIS A 562 -34.74 -2.84 -36.06
C HIS A 562 -33.55 -3.03 -35.11
N GLY A 563 -33.03 -4.26 -35.08
CA GLY A 563 -31.72 -4.62 -34.52
C GLY A 563 -31.72 -5.31 -33.14
N GLY A 564 -32.79 -5.20 -32.34
CA GLY A 564 -32.83 -5.83 -31.03
C GLY A 564 -33.07 -7.34 -31.14
N HIS A 565 -32.30 -8.15 -30.41
CA HIS A 565 -32.40 -9.60 -30.44
C HIS A 565 -32.63 -10.22 -29.05
N VAL A 566 -33.58 -11.15 -28.96
CA VAL A 566 -33.75 -12.02 -27.78
C VAL A 566 -33.54 -13.46 -28.22
N GLN A 567 -32.57 -14.13 -27.60
CA GLN A 567 -32.23 -15.52 -27.85
C GLN A 567 -32.57 -16.36 -26.62
N LEU A 568 -33.36 -17.42 -26.81
CA LEU A 568 -33.63 -18.42 -25.79
C LEU A 568 -32.88 -19.70 -26.18
N GLU A 569 -31.97 -20.15 -25.33
CA GLU A 569 -31.31 -21.44 -25.52
C GLU A 569 -32.26 -22.61 -25.19
N PRO A 570 -31.98 -23.84 -25.69
CA PRO A 570 -32.82 -25.00 -25.42
C PRO A 570 -33.08 -25.21 -23.92
N GLY A 571 -34.35 -25.36 -23.56
CA GLY A 571 -34.77 -25.55 -22.17
C GLY A 571 -34.81 -24.28 -21.31
N ALA A 572 -34.52 -23.09 -21.88
CA ALA A 572 -34.86 -21.83 -21.22
C ALA A 572 -36.39 -21.68 -21.16
N VAL A 573 -36.89 -21.21 -20.02
CA VAL A 573 -38.32 -21.01 -19.76
C VAL A 573 -38.59 -19.53 -19.54
N LEU A 574 -39.57 -19.00 -20.27
CA LEU A 574 -40.07 -17.65 -20.09
C LEU A 574 -41.42 -17.72 -19.38
N VAL A 575 -41.48 -17.21 -18.16
CA VAL A 575 -42.68 -17.20 -17.33
C VAL A 575 -43.24 -15.79 -17.25
N TYR A 576 -44.55 -15.66 -17.43
CA TYR A 576 -45.25 -14.39 -17.39
C TYR A 576 -46.30 -14.41 -16.30
N GLU A 577 -46.35 -13.36 -15.48
CA GLU A 577 -47.40 -13.18 -14.48
C GLU A 577 -48.26 -11.98 -14.85
N GLY A 578 -49.46 -12.25 -15.38
CA GLY A 578 -50.41 -11.24 -15.85
C GLY A 578 -50.37 -11.00 -17.37
N VAL A 579 -50.53 -9.75 -17.81
CA VAL A 579 -50.55 -9.38 -19.25
C VAL A 579 -49.15 -8.99 -19.72
N ALA A 580 -48.37 -9.98 -20.14
CA ALA A 580 -47.11 -9.72 -20.79
C ALA A 580 -47.28 -9.55 -22.29
N ARG A 581 -46.54 -8.61 -22.87
CA ARG A 581 -46.53 -8.37 -24.31
C ARG A 581 -45.09 -8.39 -24.79
N VAL A 582 -44.78 -9.33 -25.67
CA VAL A 582 -43.59 -9.24 -26.52
C VAL A 582 -43.98 -8.37 -27.70
N ARG A 583 -43.35 -7.20 -27.82
CA ARG A 583 -43.64 -6.26 -28.90
C ARG A 583 -42.36 -5.87 -29.62
N ALA A 584 -42.36 -6.04 -30.93
CA ALA A 584 -41.48 -5.31 -31.82
C ALA A 584 -41.91 -3.83 -31.79
N ARG A 585 -41.08 -2.97 -31.21
CA ARG A 585 -41.37 -1.55 -31.01
C ARG A 585 -41.08 -0.75 -32.26
#